data_AF-A0A1C6UI16-F1
#
_entry.id   AF-A0A1C6UI16-F1
#
_cell.length_a   1.000
_cell.length_b   1.000
_cell.length_c   1.000
_cell.angle_alpha   90.00
_cell.angle_beta   90.00
_cell.angle_gamma   90.00
#
_symmetry.space_group_name_H-M   'P 1'
#
loop_
_entity.id
_entity.type
_entity.pdbx_description
1 polymer ?
#
loop_
_entity_poly.entity_id
_entity_poly.type
_entity_poly.pdbx_seq_one_letter_code
_entity_poly.pdbx_strand_id
1 'polypeptide(L)'
;MRDAALDTLLAAFTEPLPFTRETVARAPLAPGAHVVILHGEIVYVGETGRTLRERLRAHLGGGRGSSVLHKQVGEMLDDDLGRQTTTAEVAAWLGRCEVRWRETGDPKALKDALLTGLRPRFNRLLPGRPAVSDVASRFDRLMDSPYFDAVVMANRAYLDAVVPDAATTEREYWALSCLPGTRTNPPRLSAVSMKTMETFVLHEPANPTRDARVEGFLVVRSSVLVEHWTHAGLQTTHPALTRWPSDYVDAGPDQELLAGSVDDLLAALADDRIVLAARALTEPLLRSRTLHARGHNQQLADAVLRRHRGTTDWIFPVEESGSELSGDVRELFHSHTPLDWRLSSGYHRMAAGDRIWACAPEPAPRLVASGIAWGDPYQRPTGSGLEWRVAIRWNAELSRHLLGNDRAAHVVSAGSVRGVREMRAWELDGLTDALGAGPSSEPDALSEGRRRRLAEVTARQGQADFRRRLVEAYGGRCAVTGCDTEAALQAAHISPYDGPATNRVTNGLLLRADVHNLFDRGLIWVDDQLRVRVREDAAHYARWHGEELRLPARTVDRPDVAALRAHRQKVAGMP
;
A
#
# COMPACT_ATOMS: atom_id res chain seq x y z
N MET A 1 9.53 30.73 -14.66
CA MET A 1 10.65 30.49 -15.61
C MET A 1 10.23 29.38 -16.54
N ARG A 2 10.13 29.63 -17.86
CA ARG A 2 9.88 28.56 -18.84
C ARG A 2 11.06 27.59 -18.80
N ASP A 3 10.75 26.31 -18.79
CA ASP A 3 11.72 25.23 -18.64
C ASP A 3 12.61 25.16 -19.90
N ALA A 4 13.91 25.41 -19.77
CA ALA A 4 14.85 25.44 -20.90
C ALA A 4 14.87 24.11 -21.68
N ALA A 5 14.52 22.99 -21.01
CA ALA A 5 14.37 21.69 -21.66
C ALA A 5 13.15 21.64 -22.59
N LEU A 6 12.05 22.30 -22.22
CA LEU A 6 10.84 22.37 -23.01
C LEU A 6 11.01 23.26 -24.24
N ASP A 7 11.68 24.41 -24.09
CA ASP A 7 12.01 25.29 -25.22
C ASP A 7 12.91 24.57 -26.25
N THR A 8 13.84 23.73 -25.78
CA THR A 8 14.66 22.87 -26.64
C THR A 8 13.82 21.82 -27.38
N LEU A 9 12.85 21.19 -26.72
CA LEU A 9 11.97 20.20 -27.36
C LEU A 9 11.07 20.81 -28.43
N LEU A 10 10.57 22.03 -28.18
CA LEU A 10 9.71 22.77 -29.09
C LEU A 10 10.49 23.45 -30.22
N ALA A 11 11.80 23.70 -30.08
CA ALA A 11 12.62 24.30 -31.13
C ALA A 11 12.65 23.47 -32.43
N ALA A 12 12.50 22.15 -32.32
CA ALA A 12 12.48 21.24 -33.47
C ALA A 12 11.09 21.07 -34.11
N PHE A 13 10.05 21.74 -33.61
CA PHE A 13 8.73 21.79 -34.24
C PHE A 13 8.70 22.92 -35.27
N THR A 14 7.83 22.79 -36.28
CA THR A 14 7.54 23.90 -37.21
C THR A 14 7.21 25.19 -36.47
N GLU A 15 7.37 26.34 -37.12
CA GLU A 15 6.80 27.59 -36.60
C GLU A 15 5.28 27.45 -36.34
N PRO A 16 4.70 28.23 -35.42
CA PRO A 16 3.26 28.29 -35.22
C PRO A 16 2.53 28.61 -36.52
N LEU A 17 1.58 27.77 -36.89
CA LEU A 17 0.74 27.96 -38.07
C LEU A 17 -0.73 27.99 -37.69
N PRO A 18 -1.59 28.76 -38.37
CA PRO A 18 -3.03 28.77 -38.08
C PRO A 18 -3.63 27.36 -38.21
N PHE A 19 -4.43 26.91 -37.25
CA PHE A 19 -5.00 25.56 -37.27
C PHE A 19 -6.24 25.46 -38.17
N THR A 20 -6.02 25.56 -39.49
CA THR A 20 -7.05 25.56 -40.53
C THR A 20 -6.91 24.37 -41.48
N ARG A 21 -7.95 24.09 -42.29
CA ARG A 21 -7.92 23.02 -43.29
C ARG A 21 -6.81 23.20 -44.33
N GLU A 22 -6.51 24.45 -44.69
CA GLU A 22 -5.46 24.81 -45.66
C GLU A 22 -4.06 24.52 -45.09
N THR A 23 -3.79 24.90 -43.84
CA THR A 23 -2.55 24.56 -43.14
C THR A 23 -2.39 23.04 -43.03
N VAL A 24 -3.45 22.35 -42.63
CA VAL A 24 -3.44 20.88 -42.46
C VAL A 24 -3.21 20.16 -43.81
N ALA A 25 -3.65 20.72 -44.94
CA ALA A 25 -3.39 20.12 -46.26
C ALA A 25 -1.89 20.05 -46.60
N ARG A 26 -1.08 20.95 -46.02
CA ARG A 26 0.38 21.01 -46.20
C ARG A 26 1.15 20.17 -45.18
N ALA A 27 0.48 19.57 -44.19
CA ALA A 27 1.14 18.73 -43.19
C ALA A 27 1.76 17.45 -43.82
N PRO A 28 2.86 16.91 -43.27
CA PRO A 28 3.52 15.71 -43.78
C PRO A 28 2.63 14.46 -43.81
N LEU A 29 2.92 13.56 -44.75
CA LEU A 29 2.38 12.19 -44.79
C LEU A 29 3.29 11.21 -44.03
N ALA A 30 3.77 11.63 -42.86
CA ALA A 30 4.71 10.89 -42.05
C ALA A 30 4.25 10.81 -40.58
N PRO A 31 4.76 9.85 -39.79
CA PRO A 31 4.51 9.78 -38.36
C PRO A 31 5.08 11.01 -37.64
N GLY A 32 4.42 11.42 -36.57
CA GLY A 32 4.89 12.56 -35.81
C GLY A 32 4.00 12.99 -34.66
N ALA A 33 4.43 14.05 -33.98
CA ALA A 33 3.66 14.70 -32.92
C ALA A 33 3.26 16.11 -33.34
N HIS A 34 2.18 16.62 -32.76
CA HIS A 34 1.73 17.99 -32.96
C HIS A 34 1.28 18.61 -31.65
N VAL A 35 1.41 19.92 -31.53
CA VAL A 35 0.92 20.71 -30.40
C VAL A 35 -0.07 21.74 -30.90
N VAL A 36 -1.11 22.01 -30.12
CA VAL A 36 -2.11 23.06 -30.39
C VAL A 36 -1.98 24.14 -29.34
N ILE A 37 -1.94 25.38 -29.80
CA ILE A 37 -1.64 26.56 -29.00
C ILE A 37 -2.83 27.51 -29.06
N LEU A 38 -3.26 28.02 -27.92
CA LEU A 38 -4.31 29.03 -27.81
C LEU A 38 -3.78 30.17 -26.95
N HIS A 39 -3.75 31.39 -27.48
CA HIS A 39 -3.21 32.58 -26.81
C HIS A 39 -1.79 32.40 -26.24
N GLY A 40 -0.91 31.70 -26.98
CA GLY A 40 0.47 31.43 -26.57
C GLY A 40 0.66 30.28 -25.58
N GLU A 41 -0.41 29.62 -25.15
CA GLU A 41 -0.36 28.43 -24.28
C GLU A 41 -0.60 27.14 -25.05
N ILE A 42 0.21 26.10 -24.82
CA ILE A 42 -0.05 24.78 -25.40
C ILE A 42 -1.22 24.13 -24.67
N VAL A 43 -2.34 24.01 -25.38
CA VAL A 43 -3.59 23.44 -24.87
C VAL A 43 -3.79 21.98 -25.25
N TYR A 44 -3.03 21.47 -26.23
CA TYR A 44 -3.06 20.05 -26.62
C TYR A 44 -1.71 19.56 -27.18
N VAL A 45 -1.42 18.27 -26.99
CA VAL A 45 -0.32 17.50 -27.59
C VAL A 45 -0.88 16.20 -28.15
N GLY A 46 -0.78 16.00 -29.46
CA GLY A 46 -1.20 14.79 -30.15
C GLY A 46 -0.03 14.01 -30.74
N GLU A 47 -0.31 12.75 -31.08
CA GLU A 47 0.60 11.92 -31.87
C GLU A 47 -0.14 11.20 -33.00
N THR A 48 0.64 10.68 -33.93
CA THR A 48 0.21 9.64 -34.86
C THR A 48 1.39 8.79 -35.32
N GLY A 49 1.22 7.47 -35.26
CA GLY A 49 2.12 6.50 -35.89
C GLY A 49 1.91 6.30 -37.39
N ARG A 50 0.91 6.98 -37.99
CA ARG A 50 0.62 6.92 -39.44
C ARG A 50 1.01 8.22 -40.12
N THR A 51 0.06 9.13 -40.31
CA THR A 51 0.30 10.42 -40.97
C THR A 51 -0.19 11.58 -40.11
N LEU A 52 0.65 12.60 -39.94
CA LEU A 52 0.29 13.87 -39.29
C LEU A 52 -0.93 14.52 -39.95
N ARG A 53 -0.96 14.52 -41.29
CA ARG A 53 -2.08 15.07 -42.07
C ARG A 53 -3.43 14.46 -41.73
N GLU A 54 -3.55 13.13 -41.65
CA GLU A 54 -4.83 12.47 -41.31
C GLU A 54 -5.25 12.76 -39.88
N ARG A 55 -4.30 12.74 -38.93
CA ARG A 55 -4.59 13.04 -37.53
C ARG A 55 -5.10 14.47 -37.34
N LEU A 56 -4.44 15.44 -37.99
CA LEU A 56 -4.85 16.85 -37.95
C LEU A 56 -6.20 17.08 -38.64
N ARG A 57 -6.50 16.38 -39.75
CA ARG A 57 -7.82 16.42 -40.38
C ARG A 57 -8.90 15.84 -39.47
N ALA A 58 -8.61 14.76 -38.75
CA ALA A 58 -9.55 14.16 -37.81
C ALA A 58 -9.95 15.15 -36.70
N HIS A 59 -9.03 16.00 -36.24
CA HIS A 59 -9.35 17.07 -35.28
C HIS A 59 -10.31 18.11 -35.85
N LEU A 60 -10.19 18.51 -37.13
CA LEU A 60 -11.01 19.56 -37.73
C LEU A 60 -12.33 19.08 -38.35
N GLY A 61 -12.44 17.81 -38.74
CA GLY A 61 -13.55 17.33 -39.57
C GLY A 61 -14.20 16.03 -39.13
N GLY A 62 -13.73 15.40 -38.06
CA GLY A 62 -14.32 14.15 -37.57
C GLY A 62 -15.50 14.35 -36.62
N GLY A 63 -16.18 13.26 -36.26
CA GLY A 63 -17.22 13.26 -35.21
C GLY A 63 -16.62 13.20 -33.79
N ARG A 64 -17.46 13.14 -32.75
CA ARG A 64 -17.05 13.07 -31.32
C ARG A 64 -16.11 11.89 -30.96
N GLY A 65 -16.01 10.86 -31.81
CA GLY A 65 -15.07 9.74 -31.64
C GLY A 65 -13.75 9.89 -32.42
N SER A 66 -13.59 10.93 -33.23
CA SER A 66 -12.47 11.06 -34.18
C SER A 66 -11.13 11.39 -33.52
N SER A 67 -11.17 12.12 -32.40
CA SER A 67 -10.00 12.44 -31.60
C SER A 67 -10.40 12.96 -30.21
N VAL A 68 -9.49 12.81 -29.25
CA VAL A 68 -9.67 13.31 -27.88
C VAL A 68 -9.87 14.82 -27.86
N LEU A 69 -9.07 15.57 -28.63
CA LEU A 69 -9.18 17.02 -28.73
C LEU A 69 -10.56 17.44 -29.28
N HIS A 70 -11.01 16.83 -30.38
CA HIS A 70 -12.31 17.18 -30.98
C HIS A 70 -13.46 16.88 -30.04
N LYS A 71 -13.38 15.75 -29.32
CA LYS A 71 -14.36 15.39 -28.30
C LYS A 71 -14.43 16.43 -27.19
N GLN A 72 -13.30 16.77 -26.58
CA GLN A 72 -13.25 17.62 -25.39
C GLN A 72 -13.55 19.09 -25.69
N VAL A 73 -13.09 19.62 -26.83
CA VAL A 73 -13.51 20.96 -27.30
C VAL A 73 -15.01 20.97 -27.56
N GLY A 74 -15.53 19.90 -28.13
CA GLY A 74 -16.96 19.73 -28.33
C GLY A 74 -17.77 19.71 -27.04
N GLU A 75 -17.36 18.91 -26.05
CA GLU A 75 -18.00 18.85 -24.73
C GLU A 75 -17.98 20.21 -24.02
N MET A 76 -16.85 20.92 -24.05
CA MET A 76 -16.75 22.27 -23.49
C MET A 76 -17.72 23.26 -24.17
N LEU A 77 -17.84 23.21 -25.49
CA LEU A 77 -18.78 24.06 -26.21
C LEU A 77 -20.24 23.65 -25.98
N ASP A 78 -20.50 22.37 -25.71
CA ASP A 78 -21.83 21.88 -25.36
C ASP A 78 -22.30 22.49 -24.04
N ASP A 79 -21.41 22.55 -23.06
CA ASP A 79 -21.65 23.19 -21.77
C ASP A 79 -21.87 24.71 -21.92
N ASP A 80 -21.05 25.39 -22.73
CA ASP A 80 -21.15 26.84 -22.94
C ASP A 80 -22.43 27.23 -23.71
N LEU A 81 -22.88 26.41 -24.66
CA LEU A 81 -24.03 26.70 -25.54
C LEU A 81 -25.34 26.08 -25.03
N GLY A 82 -25.29 25.19 -24.04
CA GLY A 82 -26.44 24.44 -23.53
C GLY A 82 -27.06 23.48 -24.55
N ARG A 83 -26.33 23.14 -25.63
CA ARG A 83 -26.78 22.22 -26.69
C ARG A 83 -25.60 21.53 -27.35
N GLN A 84 -25.87 20.43 -28.05
CA GLN A 84 -24.83 19.74 -28.80
C GLN A 84 -24.28 20.62 -29.94
N THR A 85 -22.96 20.73 -29.96
CA THR A 85 -22.14 21.54 -30.85
C THR A 85 -21.81 20.76 -32.12
N THR A 86 -21.99 21.39 -33.27
CA THR A 86 -21.72 20.83 -34.59
C THR A 86 -20.21 20.71 -34.86
N THR A 87 -19.84 19.85 -35.80
CA THR A 87 -18.45 19.74 -36.28
C THR A 87 -17.90 21.07 -36.82
N ALA A 88 -18.75 21.89 -37.45
CA ALA A 88 -18.35 23.20 -37.96
C ALA A 88 -18.00 24.18 -36.83
N GLU A 89 -18.75 24.16 -35.73
CA GLU A 89 -18.49 25.00 -34.55
C GLU A 89 -17.21 24.59 -33.81
N VAL A 90 -16.94 23.28 -33.70
CA VAL A 90 -15.66 22.77 -33.17
C VAL A 90 -14.48 23.17 -34.08
N ALA A 91 -14.66 23.07 -35.41
CA ALA A 91 -13.64 23.49 -36.36
C ALA A 91 -13.39 25.01 -36.31
N ALA A 92 -14.43 25.82 -36.13
CA ALA A 92 -14.31 27.26 -35.95
C ALA A 92 -13.58 27.62 -34.66
N TRP A 93 -13.82 26.89 -33.57
CA TRP A 93 -13.06 27.04 -32.32
C TRP A 93 -11.58 26.70 -32.51
N LEU A 94 -11.30 25.56 -33.13
CA LEU A 94 -9.92 25.13 -33.42
C LEU A 94 -9.21 26.12 -34.37
N GLY A 95 -9.94 26.77 -35.28
CA GLY A 95 -9.41 27.82 -36.15
C GLY A 95 -8.89 29.07 -35.41
N ARG A 96 -9.24 29.25 -34.12
CA ARG A 96 -8.65 30.27 -33.24
C ARG A 96 -7.32 29.86 -32.62
N CYS A 97 -6.93 28.59 -32.80
CA CYS A 97 -5.69 28.04 -32.30
C CYS A 97 -4.61 28.07 -33.40
N GLU A 98 -3.37 28.01 -32.94
CA GLU A 98 -2.22 27.68 -33.78
C GLU A 98 -1.85 26.20 -33.58
N VAL A 99 -1.16 25.63 -34.56
CA VAL A 99 -0.65 24.27 -34.51
C VAL A 99 0.81 24.27 -34.93
N ARG A 100 1.61 23.45 -34.24
CA ARG A 100 2.98 23.11 -34.64
C ARG A 100 3.10 21.60 -34.74
N TRP A 101 3.94 21.09 -35.62
CA TRP A 101 4.18 19.64 -35.70
C TRP A 101 5.64 19.31 -35.93
N ARG A 102 5.99 18.05 -35.66
CA ARG A 102 7.33 17.50 -35.86
C ARG A 102 7.24 16.04 -36.29
N GLU A 103 7.94 15.70 -37.36
CA GLU A 103 8.13 14.33 -37.80
C GLU A 103 9.07 13.59 -36.84
N THR A 104 8.78 12.32 -36.54
CA THR A 104 9.64 11.49 -35.69
C THR A 104 9.37 10.02 -35.91
N GLY A 105 10.41 9.19 -35.81
CA GLY A 105 10.28 7.72 -35.82
C GLY A 105 9.63 7.16 -34.55
N ASP A 106 9.61 7.92 -33.46
CA ASP A 106 8.90 7.58 -32.22
C ASP A 106 7.98 8.73 -31.75
N PRO A 107 6.77 8.83 -32.34
CA PRO A 107 5.77 9.84 -31.96
C PRO A 107 5.29 9.73 -30.52
N LYS A 108 5.30 8.52 -29.96
CA LYS A 108 4.77 8.25 -28.61
C LYS A 108 5.73 8.75 -27.55
N ALA A 109 7.02 8.41 -27.66
CA ALA A 109 8.03 8.91 -26.72
C ALA A 109 8.12 10.44 -26.73
N LEU A 110 8.00 11.06 -27.91
CA LEU A 110 7.97 12.52 -28.02
C LEU A 110 6.75 13.14 -27.33
N LYS A 111 5.56 12.58 -27.54
CA LYS A 111 4.36 13.04 -26.84
C LYS A 111 4.49 12.90 -25.33
N ASP A 112 5.02 11.79 -24.84
CA ASP A 112 5.20 11.55 -23.40
C ASP A 112 6.22 12.54 -22.81
N ALA A 113 7.32 12.85 -23.51
CA ALA A 113 8.28 13.87 -23.11
C ALA A 113 7.65 15.27 -23.04
N LEU A 114 6.84 15.65 -24.04
CA LEU A 114 6.12 16.93 -24.05
C LEU A 114 5.10 17.02 -22.91
N LEU A 115 4.36 15.95 -22.63
CA LEU A 115 3.39 15.91 -21.53
C LEU A 115 4.02 15.88 -20.14
N THR A 116 5.31 15.55 -20.04
CA THR A 116 6.04 15.60 -18.77
C THR A 116 6.34 17.05 -18.35
N GLY A 117 6.63 17.92 -19.32
CA GLY A 117 6.90 19.35 -19.09
C GLY A 117 5.69 20.27 -19.31
N LEU A 118 4.66 19.82 -20.02
CA LEU A 118 3.44 20.58 -20.31
C LEU A 118 2.24 19.99 -19.58
N ARG A 119 1.28 20.83 -19.20
CA ARG A 119 -0.03 20.41 -18.70
C ARG A 119 -1.16 20.90 -19.61
N PRO A 120 -1.28 20.37 -20.84
CA PRO A 120 -2.21 20.90 -21.81
C PRO A 120 -3.65 20.58 -21.40
N ARG A 121 -4.51 21.59 -21.42
CA ARG A 121 -5.92 21.51 -20.99
C ARG A 121 -6.69 20.33 -21.59
N PHE A 122 -6.44 20.00 -22.85
CA PHE A 122 -7.19 18.98 -23.60
C PHE A 122 -6.44 17.65 -23.76
N ASN A 123 -5.38 17.43 -22.99
CA ASN A 123 -4.77 16.13 -22.83
C ASN A 123 -5.28 15.47 -21.57
N ARG A 124 -5.66 14.18 -21.66
CA ARG A 124 -5.71 13.34 -20.47
C ARG A 124 -4.28 13.27 -19.94
N LEU A 125 -3.99 14.03 -18.88
CA LEU A 125 -2.75 13.88 -18.14
C LEU A 125 -2.64 12.41 -17.75
N LEU A 126 -1.52 11.77 -18.08
CA LEU A 126 -1.17 10.46 -17.54
C LEU A 126 -1.36 10.56 -16.01
N PRO A 127 -2.04 9.61 -15.35
CA PRO A 127 -2.13 9.61 -13.90
C PRO A 127 -0.72 9.35 -13.34
N GLY A 128 0.02 10.42 -13.07
CA GLY A 128 1.37 10.42 -12.55
C GLY A 128 1.67 11.73 -11.82
N ARG A 129 1.33 11.74 -10.52
CA ARG A 129 1.56 12.75 -9.46
C ARG A 129 1.06 14.21 -9.67
N PRO A 130 0.10 14.68 -8.84
CA PRO A 130 -0.15 16.10 -8.64
C PRO A 130 0.81 16.74 -7.63
N ALA A 131 0.95 18.05 -7.76
CA ALA A 131 1.57 18.93 -6.77
C ALA A 131 0.67 19.07 -5.53
N VAL A 132 1.30 19.39 -4.41
CA VAL A 132 0.76 19.40 -3.04
C VAL A 132 -0.34 20.47 -2.86
N SER A 133 -1.60 20.02 -2.79
CA SER A 133 -2.54 20.18 -1.67
C SER A 133 -3.99 19.99 -2.15
N ASP A 134 -4.67 18.96 -1.62
CA ASP A 134 -6.13 18.76 -1.58
C ASP A 134 -6.87 17.84 -2.59
N VAL A 135 -6.29 16.70 -3.01
CA VAL A 135 -7.10 15.56 -3.51
C VAL A 135 -6.56 14.24 -2.97
N ALA A 136 -7.24 13.67 -1.98
CA ALA A 136 -7.00 12.33 -1.46
C ALA A 136 -6.97 11.27 -2.61
N SER A 137 -6.03 10.32 -2.57
CA SER A 137 -5.96 9.24 -3.57
C SER A 137 -7.26 8.41 -3.60
N ARG A 138 -7.49 7.57 -4.61
CA ARG A 138 -8.66 6.66 -4.59
C ARG A 138 -8.66 5.76 -3.35
N PHE A 139 -7.48 5.35 -2.92
CA PHE A 139 -7.32 4.59 -1.69
C PHE A 139 -7.64 5.45 -0.47
N ASP A 140 -7.11 6.66 -0.38
CA ASP A 140 -7.37 7.57 0.76
C ASP A 140 -8.86 7.92 0.85
N ARG A 141 -9.53 8.18 -0.28
CA ARG A 141 -10.99 8.40 -0.31
C ARG A 141 -11.79 7.18 0.13
N LEU A 142 -11.35 5.98 -0.23
CA LEU A 142 -11.99 4.76 0.25
C LEU A 142 -11.72 4.55 1.74
N MET A 143 -10.49 4.80 2.19
CA MET A 143 -10.03 4.70 3.58
C MET A 143 -10.77 5.67 4.51
N ASP A 144 -11.03 6.88 4.04
CA ASP A 144 -11.82 7.90 4.75
C ASP A 144 -13.33 7.65 4.64
N SER A 145 -13.77 6.71 3.79
CA SER A 145 -15.19 6.35 3.65
C SER A 145 -15.66 5.42 4.77
N PRO A 146 -16.96 5.42 5.13
CA PRO A 146 -17.52 4.49 6.10
C PRO A 146 -17.49 3.02 5.61
N TYR A 147 -17.14 2.78 4.35
CA TYR A 147 -17.18 1.48 3.71
C TYR A 147 -15.83 0.73 3.73
N PHE A 148 -14.73 1.39 4.13
CA PHE A 148 -13.37 0.83 4.05
C PHE A 148 -13.25 -0.56 4.66
N ASP A 149 -13.67 -0.72 5.93
CA ASP A 149 -13.52 -1.96 6.67
C ASP A 149 -14.32 -3.10 6.03
N ALA A 150 -15.54 -2.82 5.60
CA ALA A 150 -16.40 -3.78 4.91
C ALA A 150 -15.79 -4.22 3.57
N VAL A 151 -15.24 -3.28 2.81
CA VAL A 151 -14.56 -3.57 1.54
C VAL A 151 -13.30 -4.42 1.75
N VAL A 152 -12.46 -4.07 2.73
CA VAL A 152 -11.26 -4.86 3.06
C VAL A 152 -11.63 -6.26 3.52
N MET A 153 -12.62 -6.38 4.40
CA MET A 153 -13.08 -7.66 4.95
C MET A 153 -13.64 -8.58 3.86
N ALA A 154 -14.53 -8.08 3.00
CA ALA A 154 -15.17 -8.88 1.97
C ALA A 154 -14.23 -9.28 0.84
N ASN A 155 -13.34 -8.38 0.37
CA ASN A 155 -12.33 -8.76 -0.61
C ASN A 155 -11.35 -9.80 -0.04
N ARG A 156 -11.01 -9.71 1.26
CA ARG A 156 -10.18 -10.72 1.91
C ARG A 156 -10.86 -12.08 1.94
N ALA A 157 -12.10 -12.13 2.42
CA ALA A 157 -12.87 -13.38 2.45
C ALA A 157 -12.98 -14.01 1.06
N TYR A 158 -13.20 -13.20 0.02
CA TYR A 158 -13.24 -13.67 -1.36
C TYR A 158 -11.90 -14.26 -1.82
N LEU A 159 -10.80 -13.51 -1.65
CA LEU A 159 -9.47 -13.98 -2.10
C LEU A 159 -9.03 -15.24 -1.33
N ASP A 160 -9.22 -15.27 -0.01
CA ASP A 160 -8.87 -16.42 0.85
C ASP A 160 -9.69 -17.66 0.46
N ALA A 161 -10.98 -17.49 0.13
CA ALA A 161 -11.85 -18.59 -0.24
C ALA A 161 -11.66 -19.04 -1.69
N VAL A 162 -11.44 -18.15 -2.64
CA VAL A 162 -11.60 -18.45 -4.08
C VAL A 162 -10.27 -18.48 -4.84
N VAL A 163 -9.25 -17.75 -4.41
CA VAL A 163 -8.00 -17.56 -5.18
C VAL A 163 -6.83 -18.29 -4.53
N PRO A 164 -6.32 -19.39 -5.12
CA PRO A 164 -5.14 -20.08 -4.61
C PRO A 164 -3.93 -19.16 -4.61
N ASP A 165 -3.18 -19.17 -3.50
CA ASP A 165 -1.96 -18.38 -3.31
C ASP A 165 -2.12 -16.92 -3.76
N ALA A 166 -3.24 -16.29 -3.40
CA ALA A 166 -3.65 -14.97 -3.88
C ALA A 166 -2.49 -13.96 -3.83
N ALA A 167 -1.71 -13.97 -2.75
CA ALA A 167 -0.52 -13.14 -2.62
C ALA A 167 0.50 -13.33 -3.75
N THR A 168 0.86 -14.57 -4.07
CA THR A 168 1.90 -14.89 -5.06
C THR A 168 1.43 -14.61 -6.49
N THR A 169 0.12 -14.73 -6.75
CA THR A 169 -0.47 -14.63 -8.10
C THR A 169 -1.00 -13.23 -8.44
N GLU A 170 -0.88 -12.28 -7.51
CA GLU A 170 -1.34 -10.90 -7.64
C GLU A 170 -0.70 -10.16 -8.82
N ARG A 171 -1.48 -9.32 -9.50
CA ARG A 171 -1.14 -8.51 -10.69
C ARG A 171 -0.79 -9.31 -11.93
N GLU A 172 -0.38 -10.57 -11.78
CA GLU A 172 -0.14 -11.46 -12.89
C GLU A 172 -1.44 -12.14 -13.35
N TYR A 173 -2.20 -12.74 -12.43
CA TYR A 173 -3.39 -13.53 -12.75
C TYR A 173 -4.70 -12.89 -12.29
N TRP A 174 -4.63 -12.02 -11.27
CA TRP A 174 -5.76 -11.25 -10.80
C TRP A 174 -5.36 -9.81 -10.43
N ALA A 175 -6.32 -8.88 -10.47
CA ALA A 175 -6.13 -7.49 -10.08
C ALA A 175 -7.27 -7.01 -9.17
N LEU A 176 -6.98 -6.13 -8.21
CA LEU A 176 -7.99 -5.50 -7.35
C LEU A 176 -8.00 -3.99 -7.61
N SER A 177 -9.12 -3.49 -8.13
CA SER A 177 -9.33 -2.07 -8.38
C SER A 177 -9.95 -1.39 -7.16
N CYS A 178 -9.57 -0.12 -6.90
CA CYS A 178 -10.12 0.72 -5.83
C CYS A 178 -10.85 1.91 -6.45
N LEU A 179 -12.12 2.13 -6.06
CA LEU A 179 -13.03 3.16 -6.63
C LEU A 179 -12.93 3.25 -8.17
N PRO A 180 -13.20 2.14 -8.91
CA PRO A 180 -13.04 2.14 -10.35
C PRO A 180 -13.95 3.19 -10.99
N GLY A 181 -13.41 3.96 -11.94
CA GLY A 181 -14.11 5.11 -12.55
C GLY A 181 -15.18 4.73 -13.58
N THR A 182 -15.68 3.50 -13.57
CA THR A 182 -16.79 3.09 -14.42
C THR A 182 -18.05 3.80 -13.95
N ARG A 183 -18.75 4.48 -14.88
CA ARG A 183 -20.01 5.19 -14.60
C ARG A 183 -21.11 4.18 -14.33
N THR A 184 -21.12 3.65 -13.11
CA THR A 184 -22.09 2.69 -12.59
C THR A 184 -22.92 3.39 -11.52
N ASN A 185 -24.20 3.01 -11.43
CA ASN A 185 -25.09 3.49 -10.39
C ASN A 185 -25.72 2.26 -9.74
N PRO A 186 -25.41 1.97 -8.46
CA PRO A 186 -24.56 2.74 -7.53
C PRO A 186 -23.05 2.71 -7.88
N PRO A 187 -22.25 3.66 -7.34
CA PRO A 187 -20.80 3.71 -7.55
C PRO A 187 -20.08 2.49 -6.99
N ARG A 188 -19.10 1.98 -7.73
CA ARG A 188 -18.28 0.85 -7.30
C ARG A 188 -17.21 1.26 -6.29
N LEU A 189 -17.06 0.44 -5.26
CA LEU A 189 -16.06 0.58 -4.21
C LEU A 189 -14.79 -0.23 -4.54
N SER A 190 -14.95 -1.47 -5.00
CA SER A 190 -13.84 -2.35 -5.39
C SER A 190 -14.25 -3.37 -6.43
N ALA A 191 -13.28 -3.89 -7.19
CA ALA A 191 -13.51 -5.02 -8.11
C ALA A 191 -12.27 -5.92 -8.21
N VAL A 192 -12.44 -7.22 -7.96
CA VAL A 192 -11.47 -8.27 -8.26
C VAL A 192 -11.69 -8.77 -9.67
N SER A 193 -10.66 -8.66 -10.51
CA SER A 193 -10.72 -9.02 -11.93
C SER A 193 -9.70 -10.08 -12.29
N MET A 194 -10.12 -11.10 -13.03
CA MET A 194 -9.29 -12.20 -13.53
C MET A 194 -9.44 -12.28 -15.04
N LYS A 195 -8.33 -12.45 -15.78
CA LYS A 195 -8.30 -12.31 -17.23
C LYS A 195 -8.91 -10.94 -17.65
N THR A 196 -10.12 -10.94 -18.18
CA THR A 196 -10.90 -9.77 -18.63
C THR A 196 -12.16 -9.52 -17.79
N MET A 197 -12.49 -10.44 -16.88
CA MET A 197 -13.77 -10.50 -16.17
C MET A 197 -13.66 -9.99 -14.74
N GLU A 198 -14.68 -9.28 -14.27
CA GLU A 198 -14.84 -8.96 -12.85
C GLU A 198 -15.58 -10.11 -12.18
N THR A 199 -14.94 -10.70 -11.17
CA THR A 199 -15.38 -11.94 -10.53
C THR A 199 -15.97 -11.69 -9.13
N PHE A 200 -15.60 -10.57 -8.52
CA PHE A 200 -16.16 -10.07 -7.26
C PHE A 200 -16.16 -8.55 -7.28
N VAL A 201 -17.31 -7.93 -7.02
CA VAL A 201 -17.48 -6.46 -7.08
C VAL A 201 -18.28 -6.00 -5.87
N LEU A 202 -17.81 -4.91 -5.26
CA LEU A 202 -18.53 -4.22 -4.20
C LEU A 202 -18.85 -2.80 -4.67
N HIS A 203 -20.03 -2.33 -4.31
CA HIS A 203 -20.54 -1.00 -4.62
C HIS A 203 -21.25 -0.39 -3.41
N GLU A 204 -21.46 0.91 -3.45
CA GLU A 204 -22.29 1.59 -2.46
C GLU A 204 -23.72 0.99 -2.49
N PRO A 205 -24.45 1.00 -1.37
CA PRO A 205 -25.84 0.56 -1.35
C PRO A 205 -26.68 1.30 -2.39
N ALA A 206 -27.53 0.59 -3.12
CA ALA A 206 -28.42 1.21 -4.11
C ALA A 206 -29.36 2.26 -3.48
N ASN A 207 -29.74 2.07 -2.20
CA ASN A 207 -30.51 3.01 -1.41
C ASN A 207 -29.76 3.40 -0.13
N PRO A 208 -28.98 4.51 -0.14
CA PRO A 208 -28.19 4.94 1.01
C PRO A 208 -29.10 5.46 2.13
N THR A 209 -29.42 4.58 3.07
CA THR A 209 -30.04 4.90 4.36
C THR A 209 -29.00 4.81 5.48
N ARG A 210 -29.34 5.27 6.69
CA ARG A 210 -28.41 5.29 7.83
C ARG A 210 -27.86 3.90 8.20
N ASP A 211 -28.60 2.84 7.86
CA ASP A 211 -28.22 1.45 8.12
C ASP A 211 -27.80 0.69 6.85
N ALA A 212 -27.74 1.36 5.70
CA ALA A 212 -27.43 0.70 4.44
C ALA A 212 -25.99 0.15 4.45
N ARG A 213 -25.89 -1.14 4.13
CA ARG A 213 -24.62 -1.87 4.09
C ARG A 213 -24.03 -1.77 2.69
N VAL A 214 -22.71 -1.99 2.57
CA VAL A 214 -22.08 -2.22 1.27
C VAL A 214 -22.81 -3.36 0.57
N GLU A 215 -23.05 -3.23 -0.72
CA GLU A 215 -23.68 -4.25 -1.55
C GLU A 215 -22.68 -4.71 -2.61
N GLY A 216 -22.99 -5.82 -3.27
CA GLY A 216 -22.13 -6.31 -4.34
C GLY A 216 -22.60 -7.61 -4.92
N PHE A 217 -21.69 -8.24 -5.66
CA PHE A 217 -21.92 -9.55 -6.23
C PHE A 217 -20.62 -10.36 -6.34
N LEU A 218 -20.77 -11.68 -6.29
CA LEU A 218 -19.78 -12.64 -6.80
C LEU A 218 -20.35 -13.38 -8.00
N VAL A 219 -19.48 -13.78 -8.94
CA VAL A 219 -19.88 -14.63 -10.06
C VAL A 219 -19.50 -16.07 -9.75
N VAL A 220 -20.41 -17.00 -10.04
CA VAL A 220 -20.22 -18.45 -9.83
C VAL A 220 -20.58 -19.25 -11.06
N ARG A 221 -20.10 -20.49 -11.14
CA ARG A 221 -20.48 -21.46 -12.17
C ARG A 221 -21.89 -21.99 -11.89
N SER A 222 -22.83 -21.78 -12.81
CA SER A 222 -24.25 -22.11 -12.57
C SER A 222 -24.46 -23.62 -12.43
N SER A 223 -23.86 -24.42 -13.33
CA SER A 223 -23.93 -25.88 -13.31
C SER A 223 -23.49 -26.50 -11.98
N VAL A 224 -22.38 -26.00 -11.40
CA VAL A 224 -21.87 -26.49 -10.10
C VAL A 224 -22.76 -26.05 -8.95
N LEU A 225 -23.32 -24.84 -9.02
CA LEU A 225 -24.23 -24.36 -7.98
C LEU A 225 -25.51 -25.22 -7.91
N VAL A 226 -26.07 -25.59 -9.06
CA VAL A 226 -27.32 -26.37 -9.12
C VAL A 226 -27.17 -27.85 -8.74
N GLU A 227 -25.96 -28.39 -8.74
CA GLU A 227 -25.66 -29.72 -8.18
C GLU A 227 -25.91 -29.76 -6.66
N HIS A 228 -25.74 -28.63 -5.98
CA HIS A 228 -25.89 -28.51 -4.53
C HIS A 228 -27.19 -27.86 -4.09
N TRP A 229 -27.75 -26.98 -4.92
CA TRP A 229 -28.92 -26.19 -4.58
C TRP A 229 -29.92 -26.11 -5.72
N THR A 230 -31.15 -26.52 -5.46
CA THR A 230 -32.28 -26.04 -6.27
C THR A 230 -32.44 -24.53 -6.05
N HIS A 231 -33.09 -23.83 -6.99
CA HIS A 231 -33.34 -22.40 -6.84
C HIS A 231 -34.04 -22.06 -5.51
N ALA A 232 -35.01 -22.87 -5.09
CA ALA A 232 -35.71 -22.70 -3.82
C ALA A 232 -34.84 -23.04 -2.61
N GLY A 233 -33.96 -24.05 -2.73
CA GLY A 233 -33.05 -24.46 -1.65
C GLY A 233 -32.01 -23.38 -1.32
N LEU A 234 -31.44 -22.74 -2.34
CA LEU A 234 -30.51 -21.63 -2.13
C LEU A 234 -31.21 -20.46 -1.43
N GLN A 235 -32.39 -20.07 -1.90
CA GLN A 235 -33.19 -18.99 -1.30
C GLN A 235 -33.62 -19.31 0.14
N THR A 236 -33.79 -20.59 0.49
CA THR A 236 -34.15 -20.97 1.87
C THR A 236 -32.97 -20.76 2.83
N THR A 237 -31.76 -21.05 2.35
CA THR A 237 -30.54 -21.02 3.17
C THR A 237 -29.87 -19.64 3.17
N HIS A 238 -29.96 -18.94 2.05
CA HIS A 238 -29.42 -17.60 1.83
C HIS A 238 -30.54 -16.68 1.31
N PRO A 239 -31.53 -16.34 2.14
CA PRO A 239 -32.78 -15.68 1.71
C PRO A 239 -32.60 -14.28 1.12
N ALA A 240 -31.53 -13.59 1.49
CA ALA A 240 -31.22 -12.26 1.02
C ALA A 240 -30.35 -12.23 -0.27
N LEU A 241 -29.84 -13.39 -0.73
CA LEU A 241 -29.11 -13.46 -1.99
C LEU A 241 -30.08 -13.50 -3.18
N THR A 242 -29.78 -12.66 -4.17
CA THR A 242 -30.47 -12.62 -5.46
C THR A 242 -29.58 -13.17 -6.55
N ARG A 243 -30.20 -13.77 -7.58
CA ARG A 243 -29.50 -14.41 -8.70
C ARG A 243 -29.79 -13.65 -9.98
N TRP A 244 -28.74 -13.39 -10.77
CA TRP A 244 -28.87 -12.76 -12.09
C TRP A 244 -28.03 -13.50 -13.13
N PRO A 245 -28.50 -13.61 -14.38
CA PRO A 245 -27.66 -14.08 -15.48
C PRO A 245 -26.43 -13.19 -15.64
N SER A 246 -25.26 -13.79 -15.90
CA SER A 246 -24.03 -13.06 -16.18
C SER A 246 -23.72 -13.07 -17.68
N ASP A 247 -23.30 -11.92 -18.23
CA ASP A 247 -23.10 -11.69 -19.67
C ASP A 247 -21.63 -11.72 -20.13
N TYR A 248 -20.69 -12.05 -19.25
CA TYR A 248 -19.27 -12.20 -19.60
C TYR A 248 -19.02 -13.35 -20.58
N VAL A 249 -18.43 -13.04 -21.73
CA VAL A 249 -18.11 -14.05 -22.76
C VAL A 249 -16.95 -14.96 -22.32
N ASP A 250 -16.00 -14.43 -21.56
CA ASP A 250 -14.71 -15.06 -21.29
C ASP A 250 -14.73 -16.28 -20.35
N ALA A 251 -15.79 -16.43 -19.55
CA ALA A 251 -15.98 -17.57 -18.66
C ALA A 251 -16.98 -18.60 -19.22
N GLY A 252 -17.52 -18.38 -20.42
CA GLY A 252 -18.52 -19.25 -21.04
C GLY A 252 -19.96 -18.94 -20.60
N PRO A 253 -20.97 -19.62 -21.18
CA PRO A 253 -22.39 -19.32 -20.94
C PRO A 253 -22.91 -19.77 -19.57
N ASP A 254 -22.11 -20.51 -18.80
CA ASP A 254 -22.50 -21.22 -17.59
C ASP A 254 -22.13 -20.44 -16.32
N GLN A 255 -22.67 -19.23 -16.19
CA GLN A 255 -22.31 -18.31 -15.12
C GLN A 255 -23.51 -17.51 -14.64
N GLU A 256 -23.51 -17.26 -13.34
CA GLU A 256 -24.54 -16.48 -12.68
C GLU A 256 -23.93 -15.60 -11.59
N LEU A 257 -24.58 -14.47 -11.36
CA LEU A 257 -24.23 -13.52 -10.31
C LEU A 257 -25.06 -13.83 -9.07
N LEU A 258 -24.39 -13.98 -7.93
CA LEU A 258 -25.02 -13.95 -6.61
C LEU A 258 -24.80 -12.56 -6.02
N ALA A 259 -25.89 -11.81 -5.81
CA ALA A 259 -25.86 -10.42 -5.36
C ALA A 259 -26.61 -10.23 -4.04
N GLY A 260 -26.08 -9.40 -3.16
CA GLY A 260 -26.66 -9.13 -1.85
C GLY A 260 -25.85 -8.08 -1.07
N SER A 261 -26.17 -7.92 0.21
CA SER A 261 -25.35 -7.09 1.11
C SER A 261 -24.00 -7.76 1.39
N VAL A 262 -23.05 -6.99 1.92
CA VAL A 262 -21.74 -7.51 2.31
C VAL A 262 -21.84 -8.65 3.32
N ASP A 263 -22.81 -8.60 4.22
CA ASP A 263 -23.05 -9.65 5.22
C ASP A 263 -23.55 -10.94 4.53
N ASP A 264 -24.42 -10.81 3.54
CA ASP A 264 -24.92 -11.95 2.74
C ASP A 264 -23.81 -12.56 1.87
N LEU A 265 -22.97 -11.73 1.28
CA LEU A 265 -21.81 -12.18 0.49
C LEU A 265 -20.78 -12.89 1.37
N LEU A 266 -20.54 -12.41 2.59
CA LEU A 266 -19.67 -13.09 3.56
C LEU A 266 -20.25 -14.43 4.00
N ALA A 267 -21.57 -14.50 4.23
CA ALA A 267 -22.25 -15.77 4.52
C ALA A 267 -22.16 -16.74 3.34
N ALA A 268 -22.29 -16.26 2.10
CA ALA A 268 -22.07 -17.06 0.90
C ALA A 268 -20.63 -17.58 0.80
N LEU A 269 -19.63 -16.74 1.10
CA LEU A 269 -18.21 -17.11 1.08
C LEU A 269 -17.80 -18.05 2.21
N ALA A 270 -18.62 -18.20 3.25
CA ALA A 270 -18.46 -19.20 4.30
C ALA A 270 -19.14 -20.55 3.95
N ASP A 271 -19.92 -20.62 2.87
CA ASP A 271 -20.55 -21.85 2.39
C ASP A 271 -19.66 -22.52 1.34
N ASP A 272 -19.03 -23.64 1.71
CA ASP A 272 -18.12 -24.40 0.86
C ASP A 272 -18.72 -24.77 -0.51
N ARG A 273 -20.04 -24.93 -0.61
CA ARG A 273 -20.72 -25.27 -1.88
C ARG A 273 -20.76 -24.09 -2.84
N ILE A 274 -20.96 -22.87 -2.32
CA ILE A 274 -20.90 -21.64 -3.12
C ILE A 274 -19.44 -21.35 -3.49
N VAL A 275 -18.51 -21.53 -2.56
CA VAL A 275 -17.07 -21.39 -2.83
C VAL A 275 -16.60 -22.37 -3.91
N LEU A 276 -17.09 -23.61 -3.90
CA LEU A 276 -16.78 -24.59 -4.95
C LEU A 276 -17.25 -24.09 -6.33
N ALA A 277 -18.47 -23.56 -6.44
CA ALA A 277 -18.99 -22.98 -7.68
C ALA A 277 -18.19 -21.73 -8.13
N ALA A 278 -17.74 -20.90 -7.19
CA ALA A 278 -16.87 -19.75 -7.48
C ALA A 278 -15.46 -20.18 -7.95
N ARG A 279 -14.87 -21.20 -7.32
CA ARG A 279 -13.58 -21.78 -7.74
C ARG A 279 -13.66 -22.42 -9.12
N ALA A 280 -14.73 -23.18 -9.39
CA ALA A 280 -14.96 -23.77 -10.71
C ALA A 280 -15.08 -22.72 -11.82
N LEU A 281 -15.57 -21.52 -11.51
CA LEU A 281 -15.58 -20.38 -12.44
C LEU A 281 -14.18 -19.81 -12.65
N THR A 282 -13.45 -19.55 -11.56
CA THR A 282 -12.21 -18.77 -11.55
C THR A 282 -10.98 -19.57 -11.97
N GLU A 283 -10.95 -20.88 -11.75
CA GLU A 283 -9.82 -21.75 -12.09
C GLU A 283 -9.35 -21.59 -13.56
N PRO A 284 -10.21 -21.67 -14.60
CA PRO A 284 -9.75 -21.46 -15.97
C PRO A 284 -9.34 -20.00 -16.26
N LEU A 285 -9.91 -19.02 -15.55
CA LEU A 285 -9.55 -17.61 -15.70
C LEU A 285 -8.13 -17.35 -15.18
N LEU A 286 -7.76 -17.98 -14.07
CA LEU A 286 -6.44 -17.88 -13.44
C LEU A 286 -5.32 -18.58 -14.24
N ARG A 287 -5.65 -19.40 -15.24
CA ARG A 287 -4.64 -19.95 -16.17
C ARG A 287 -4.08 -18.92 -17.16
N SER A 288 -4.68 -17.73 -17.22
CA SER A 288 -4.31 -16.65 -18.12
C SER A 288 -4.01 -15.38 -17.34
N ARG A 289 -3.06 -14.57 -17.84
CA ARG A 289 -2.71 -13.30 -17.21
C ARG A 289 -3.91 -12.34 -17.22
N THR A 290 -4.06 -11.55 -16.15
CA THR A 290 -5.08 -10.51 -16.09
C THR A 290 -4.74 -9.34 -17.01
N LEU A 291 -5.72 -8.86 -17.77
CA LEU A 291 -5.62 -7.63 -18.57
C LEU A 291 -5.89 -6.38 -17.73
N HIS A 292 -6.30 -6.55 -16.48
CA HIS A 292 -6.65 -5.48 -15.55
C HIS A 292 -5.49 -5.06 -14.63
N ALA A 293 -4.27 -5.55 -14.87
CA ALA A 293 -3.08 -5.20 -14.09
C ALA A 293 -2.81 -3.69 -13.98
N ARG A 294 -3.27 -2.89 -14.96
CA ARG A 294 -3.17 -1.42 -14.95
C ARG A 294 -4.17 -0.73 -14.00
N GLY A 295 -5.28 -1.37 -13.69
CA GLY A 295 -6.31 -0.88 -12.75
C GLY A 295 -6.04 -1.29 -11.30
N HIS A 296 -5.07 -2.18 -11.08
CA HIS A 296 -4.71 -2.69 -9.76
C HIS A 296 -4.31 -1.57 -8.80
N ASN A 297 -4.88 -1.57 -7.59
CA ASN A 297 -4.55 -0.66 -6.51
C ASN A 297 -3.74 -1.39 -5.43
N GLN A 298 -2.44 -1.13 -5.38
CA GLN A 298 -1.52 -1.81 -4.47
C GLN A 298 -1.86 -1.58 -3.00
N GLN A 299 -2.26 -0.37 -2.62
CA GLN A 299 -2.56 -0.02 -1.21
C GLN A 299 -3.79 -0.78 -0.69
N LEU A 300 -4.84 -0.92 -1.49
CA LEU A 300 -6.02 -1.71 -1.15
C LEU A 300 -5.68 -3.21 -1.13
N ALA A 301 -4.90 -3.69 -2.11
CA ALA A 301 -4.44 -5.09 -2.13
C ALA A 301 -3.60 -5.43 -0.90
N ASP A 302 -2.71 -4.51 -0.48
CA ASP A 302 -1.89 -4.68 0.72
C ASP A 302 -2.74 -4.71 1.99
N ALA A 303 -3.75 -3.82 2.11
CA ALA A 303 -4.72 -3.85 3.20
C ALA A 303 -5.51 -5.17 3.24
N VAL A 304 -5.97 -5.65 2.07
CA VAL A 304 -6.72 -6.91 1.93
C VAL A 304 -5.86 -8.11 2.28
N LEU A 305 -4.66 -8.23 1.71
CA LEU A 305 -3.73 -9.35 1.92
C LEU A 305 -2.98 -9.28 3.26
N ARG A 306 -3.30 -8.30 4.12
CA ARG A 306 -2.60 -8.04 5.39
C ARG A 306 -1.11 -7.81 5.20
N ARG A 307 -0.70 -7.35 4.01
CA ARG A 307 0.66 -6.86 3.75
C ARG A 307 0.78 -5.45 4.29
N HIS A 308 0.67 -5.31 5.61
CA HIS A 308 1.24 -4.14 6.24
C HIS A 308 2.75 -4.26 6.10
N ARG A 309 3.38 -3.42 5.26
CA ARG A 309 4.75 -3.02 5.59
C ARG A 309 4.63 -2.32 6.95
N GLY A 310 5.15 -2.94 8.01
CA GLY A 310 5.50 -2.17 9.19
C GLY A 310 6.36 -1.00 8.73
N THR A 311 6.17 0.18 9.32
CA THR A 311 7.08 1.31 9.07
C THR A 311 8.49 0.81 9.28
N THR A 312 9.31 0.80 8.23
CA THR A 312 10.67 0.28 8.32
C THR A 312 11.57 1.41 8.84
N ASP A 313 12.39 1.11 9.84
CA ASP A 313 13.37 2.06 10.39
C ASP A 313 14.66 2.00 9.55
N TRP A 314 15.06 3.12 8.97
CA TRP A 314 16.26 3.25 8.16
C TRP A 314 17.30 4.12 8.86
N ILE A 315 18.56 3.70 8.84
CA ILE A 315 19.70 4.52 9.22
C ILE A 315 20.25 5.21 7.97
N PHE A 316 20.42 6.52 8.08
CA PHE A 316 20.93 7.39 7.03
C PHE A 316 22.23 8.09 7.50
N PRO A 317 23.40 7.85 6.87
CA PRO A 317 24.63 8.55 7.24
C PRO A 317 24.60 10.03 6.88
N VAL A 318 25.06 10.90 7.78
CA VAL A 318 25.21 12.34 7.54
C VAL A 318 26.61 12.81 7.94
N GLU A 319 27.25 13.66 7.14
CA GLU A 319 28.55 14.26 7.49
C GLU A 319 28.32 15.53 8.32
N GLU A 320 28.91 15.63 9.53
CA GLU A 320 28.80 16.83 10.37
C GLU A 320 29.72 17.97 9.88
N SER A 321 30.74 17.66 9.08
CA SER A 321 31.75 18.61 8.59
C SER A 321 31.84 18.61 7.06
N GLY A 322 30.84 19.23 6.43
CA GLY A 322 30.92 19.85 5.10
C GLY A 322 31.37 19.03 3.89
N SER A 323 30.41 18.47 3.14
CA SER A 323 30.31 18.58 1.66
C SER A 323 28.95 18.00 1.22
N GLU A 324 27.87 18.77 1.12
CA GLU A 324 27.25 19.20 -0.16
C GLU A 324 26.11 20.22 0.12
N LEU A 325 25.95 20.67 1.38
CA LEU A 325 24.91 21.59 1.82
C LEU A 325 25.56 22.67 2.70
N SER A 326 25.50 23.93 2.26
CA SER A 326 26.01 25.07 3.02
C SER A 326 25.09 25.35 4.22
N GLY A 327 25.48 24.93 5.43
CA GLY A 327 24.79 25.27 6.68
C GLY A 327 25.09 24.25 7.79
N ASP A 328 24.87 24.67 9.06
CA ASP A 328 24.92 23.74 10.19
C ASP A 328 23.83 22.67 9.98
N VAL A 329 24.23 21.41 9.84
CA VAL A 329 23.34 20.26 9.61
C VAL A 329 22.23 20.21 10.67
N ARG A 330 22.47 20.78 11.87
CA ARG A 330 21.48 20.92 12.93
C ARG A 330 20.32 21.82 12.53
N GLU A 331 20.53 22.91 11.80
CA GLU A 331 19.45 23.81 11.37
C GLU A 331 18.49 23.13 10.38
N LEU A 332 18.98 22.20 9.56
CA LEU A 332 18.18 21.46 8.57
C LEU A 332 17.12 20.54 9.22
N PHE A 333 17.41 19.99 10.40
CA PHE A 333 16.49 19.10 11.12
C PHE A 333 15.33 19.82 11.82
N HIS A 334 15.39 21.15 11.89
CA HIS A 334 14.33 21.97 12.50
C HIS A 334 13.35 22.50 11.44
N SER A 335 13.60 22.24 10.15
CA SER A 335 12.66 22.55 9.07
C SER A 335 11.44 21.65 9.11
N HIS A 336 10.25 22.27 9.07
CA HIS A 336 8.97 21.56 8.93
C HIS A 336 8.65 21.22 7.46
N THR A 337 9.41 21.79 6.53
CA THR A 337 9.28 21.51 5.10
C THR A 337 10.13 20.30 4.75
N PRO A 338 9.59 19.33 3.98
CA PRO A 338 10.36 18.17 3.51
C PRO A 338 11.60 18.61 2.73
N LEU A 339 12.75 18.02 3.07
CA LEU A 339 14.02 18.28 2.41
C LEU A 339 14.41 17.10 1.52
N ASP A 340 15.11 17.37 0.42
CA ASP A 340 15.56 16.36 -0.53
C ASP A 340 16.89 15.73 -0.10
N TRP A 341 16.89 14.43 0.18
CA TRP A 341 18.08 13.69 0.61
C TRP A 341 18.51 12.66 -0.43
N ARG A 342 19.81 12.58 -0.71
CA ARG A 342 20.41 11.69 -1.72
C ARG A 342 20.51 10.24 -1.22
N LEU A 343 20.11 9.27 -2.02
CA LEU A 343 20.18 7.84 -1.71
C LEU A 343 21.29 7.18 -2.52
N SER A 344 22.28 6.60 -1.83
CA SER A 344 23.34 5.78 -2.43
C SER A 344 22.95 4.29 -2.52
N SER A 345 22.04 3.83 -1.66
CA SER A 345 21.57 2.43 -1.56
C SER A 345 20.19 2.35 -0.93
N GLY A 346 19.53 1.19 -0.96
CA GLY A 346 18.27 0.94 -0.22
C GLY A 346 16.98 1.54 -0.81
N TYR A 347 17.09 2.44 -1.80
CA TYR A 347 15.97 3.16 -2.42
C TYR A 347 14.85 2.29 -2.99
N HIS A 348 15.12 1.06 -3.43
CA HIS A 348 14.12 0.13 -3.97
C HIS A 348 13.26 -0.54 -2.87
N ARG A 349 13.71 -0.45 -1.60
CA ARG A 349 13.01 -0.99 -0.44
C ARG A 349 12.37 0.09 0.43
N MET A 350 12.81 1.34 0.34
CA MET A 350 12.19 2.47 1.04
C MET A 350 10.85 2.87 0.42
N ALA A 351 9.88 3.23 1.26
CA ALA A 351 8.59 3.75 0.83
C ALA A 351 8.18 4.99 1.64
N ALA A 352 7.20 5.74 1.13
CA ALA A 352 6.57 6.79 1.91
C ALA A 352 6.04 6.23 3.25
N GLY A 353 6.29 6.94 4.36
CA GLY A 353 5.91 6.53 5.71
C GLY A 353 6.98 5.78 6.50
N ASP A 354 8.07 5.34 5.86
CA ASP A 354 9.22 4.75 6.57
C ASP A 354 9.90 5.76 7.49
N ARG A 355 10.41 5.29 8.64
CA ARG A 355 11.10 6.14 9.62
C ARG A 355 12.59 6.23 9.26
N ILE A 356 13.13 7.43 9.28
CA ILE A 356 14.53 7.71 8.95
C ILE A 356 15.25 8.23 10.18
N TRP A 357 16.40 7.64 10.50
CA TRP A 357 17.29 8.04 11.57
C TRP A 357 18.60 8.56 10.96
N ALA A 358 18.87 9.85 11.10
CA ALA A 358 20.14 10.43 10.66
C ALA A 358 21.24 10.05 11.66
N CYS A 359 22.35 9.52 11.17
CA CYS A 359 23.48 9.10 11.98
C CYS A 359 24.76 9.80 11.52
N ALA A 360 25.41 10.54 12.42
CA ALA A 360 26.74 11.07 12.22
C ALA A 360 27.79 9.97 12.49
N PRO A 361 28.72 9.66 11.57
CA PRO A 361 29.62 8.52 11.70
C PRO A 361 30.91 8.79 12.51
N GLU A 362 31.31 10.04 12.69
CA GLU A 362 32.60 10.42 13.32
C GLU A 362 32.40 11.41 14.48
N PRO A 363 33.23 11.37 15.55
CA PRO A 363 34.29 10.39 15.86
C PRO A 363 33.77 9.04 16.41
N ALA A 364 32.47 8.96 16.74
CA ALA A 364 31.75 7.73 17.04
C ALA A 364 30.33 7.83 16.48
N PRO A 365 29.71 6.74 15.98
CA PRO A 365 28.38 6.83 15.42
C PRO A 365 27.37 7.32 16.45
N ARG A 366 26.63 8.35 16.07
CA ARG A 366 25.53 8.86 16.89
C ARG A 366 24.31 9.23 16.06
N LEU A 367 23.13 8.92 16.57
CA LEU A 367 21.87 9.42 16.02
C LEU A 367 21.73 10.90 16.33
N VAL A 368 21.50 11.70 15.28
CA VAL A 368 21.41 13.17 15.37
C VAL A 368 20.04 13.71 14.98
N ALA A 369 19.23 12.93 14.27
CA ALA A 369 17.86 13.31 13.93
C ALA A 369 16.96 12.11 13.62
N SER A 370 15.66 12.35 13.68
CA SER A 370 14.61 11.39 13.30
C SER A 370 13.60 12.06 12.38
N GLY A 371 13.13 11.36 11.35
CA GLY A 371 12.23 11.87 10.35
C GLY A 371 11.40 10.77 9.70
N ILE A 372 10.54 11.16 8.77
CA ILE A 372 9.68 10.25 8.00
C ILE A 372 9.91 10.51 6.51
N ALA A 373 10.05 9.45 5.73
CA ALA A 373 10.01 9.53 4.28
C ALA A 373 8.64 10.08 3.83
N TRP A 374 8.61 11.30 3.34
CA TRP A 374 7.39 12.02 2.99
C TRP A 374 6.76 11.53 1.67
N GLY A 375 7.55 10.90 0.81
CA GLY A 375 7.11 10.29 -0.43
C GLY A 375 8.09 9.21 -0.88
N ASP A 376 7.70 8.42 -1.88
CA ASP A 376 8.57 7.36 -2.41
C ASP A 376 9.85 7.92 -3.01
N PRO A 377 10.97 7.18 -2.93
CA PRO A 377 12.20 7.52 -3.60
C PRO A 377 11.99 7.81 -5.09
N TYR A 378 12.65 8.84 -5.60
CA TYR A 378 12.52 9.31 -6.97
C TYR A 378 13.87 9.68 -7.56
N GLN A 379 13.98 9.69 -8.89
CA GLN A 379 15.22 10.07 -9.59
C GLN A 379 15.22 11.56 -9.93
N ARG A 380 16.35 12.22 -9.67
CA ARG A 380 16.60 13.61 -10.04
C ARG A 380 17.80 13.69 -10.99
N PRO A 381 17.68 14.38 -12.14
CA PRO A 381 18.82 14.66 -13.01
C PRO A 381 19.84 15.56 -12.31
N THR A 382 21.10 15.21 -12.43
CA THR A 382 22.27 16.00 -11.97
C THR A 382 23.28 16.11 -13.10
N GLY A 383 24.26 17.01 -12.97
CA GLY A 383 25.31 17.21 -13.97
C GLY A 383 26.14 15.96 -14.29
N SER A 384 26.10 14.93 -13.43
CA SER A 384 26.82 13.65 -13.57
C SER A 384 25.92 12.43 -13.85
N GLY A 385 24.60 12.62 -14.02
CA GLY A 385 23.66 11.51 -14.29
C GLY A 385 22.37 11.57 -13.44
N LEU A 386 21.66 10.45 -13.34
CA LEU A 386 20.46 10.32 -12.50
C LEU A 386 20.82 9.90 -11.08
N GLU A 387 20.33 10.64 -10.08
CA GLU A 387 20.51 10.31 -8.67
C GLU A 387 19.19 9.99 -7.99
N TRP A 388 19.16 8.96 -7.15
CA TRP A 388 18.01 8.67 -6.30
C TRP A 388 17.95 9.64 -5.13
N ARG A 389 16.75 10.14 -4.84
CA ARG A 389 16.46 11.03 -3.71
C ARG A 389 15.18 10.63 -3.01
N VAL A 390 15.05 11.02 -1.75
CA VAL A 390 13.82 10.90 -0.96
C VAL A 390 13.56 12.22 -0.24
N ALA A 391 12.30 12.64 -0.23
CA ALA A 391 11.88 13.78 0.57
C ALA A 391 11.70 13.32 2.03
N ILE A 392 12.39 13.94 2.97
CA ILE A 392 12.30 13.59 4.40
C ILE A 392 11.71 14.77 5.15
N ARG A 393 10.68 14.50 5.96
CA ARG A 393 10.16 15.45 6.94
C ARG A 393 10.73 15.11 8.31
N TRP A 394 11.60 15.97 8.83
CA TRP A 394 12.25 15.79 10.12
C TRP A 394 11.30 16.06 11.29
N ASN A 395 11.48 15.32 12.37
CA ASN A 395 10.80 15.52 13.65
C ASN A 395 11.73 16.33 14.56
N ALA A 396 11.47 17.64 14.65
CA ALA A 396 12.31 18.57 15.41
C ALA A 396 12.30 18.30 16.92
N GLU A 397 11.22 17.77 17.48
CA GLU A 397 11.12 17.46 18.91
C GLU A 397 11.94 16.23 19.28
N LEU A 398 11.75 15.13 18.55
CA LEU A 398 12.50 13.90 18.76
C LEU A 398 13.99 14.09 18.43
N SER A 399 14.33 14.88 17.41
CA SER A 399 15.73 15.17 17.07
C SER A 399 16.44 15.95 18.19
N ARG A 400 15.77 16.93 18.81
CA ARG A 400 16.31 17.61 20.01
C ARG A 400 16.48 16.65 21.19
N HIS A 401 15.53 15.73 21.38
CA HIS A 401 15.62 14.74 22.44
C HIS A 401 16.80 13.77 22.24
N LEU A 402 17.05 13.31 21.01
CA LEU A 402 18.21 12.47 20.68
C LEU A 402 19.53 13.18 20.99
N LEU A 403 19.65 14.45 20.61
CA LEU A 403 20.86 15.26 20.85
C LEU A 403 21.10 15.53 22.35
N GLY A 404 20.06 15.47 23.18
CA GLY A 404 20.15 15.61 24.63
C GLY A 404 20.23 14.29 25.40
N ASN A 405 20.15 13.13 24.73
CA ASN A 405 20.13 11.81 25.36
C ASN A 405 21.31 10.97 24.84
N ASP A 406 22.44 11.03 25.55
CA ASP A 406 23.68 10.33 25.18
C ASP A 406 23.49 8.81 24.99
N ARG A 407 22.57 8.19 25.73
CA ARG A 407 22.28 6.75 25.59
C ARG A 407 21.59 6.45 24.27
N ALA A 408 20.63 7.30 23.85
CA ALA A 408 19.90 7.15 22.59
C ALA A 408 20.76 7.56 21.39
N ALA A 409 21.68 8.52 21.59
CA ALA A 409 22.63 8.94 20.58
C ALA A 409 23.53 7.77 20.15
N HIS A 410 24.09 7.00 21.10
CA HIS A 410 25.12 5.99 20.81
C HIS A 410 24.61 4.55 20.59
N VAL A 411 23.36 4.38 20.19
CA VAL A 411 22.75 3.04 19.99
C VAL A 411 23.34 2.32 18.75
N VAL A 412 23.91 3.06 17.81
CA VAL A 412 24.49 2.53 16.57
C VAL A 412 25.96 2.20 16.78
N SER A 413 26.39 0.99 16.41
CA SER A 413 27.79 0.53 16.63
C SER A 413 28.81 1.17 15.67
N ALA A 414 30.00 1.43 16.22
CA ALA A 414 31.20 1.88 15.50
C ALA A 414 31.54 0.99 14.28
N GLY A 415 31.75 1.60 13.11
CA GLY A 415 32.15 0.92 11.87
C GLY A 415 31.03 0.47 10.93
N SER A 416 29.74 0.69 11.26
CA SER A 416 28.60 0.09 10.55
C SER A 416 27.82 1.03 9.60
N VAL A 417 28.16 2.31 9.48
CA VAL A 417 27.35 3.28 8.69
C VAL A 417 28.14 3.81 7.50
N ARG A 418 28.16 3.05 6.41
CA ARG A 418 28.79 3.43 5.12
C ARG A 418 27.77 3.78 4.02
N GLY A 419 26.47 3.64 4.31
CA GLY A 419 25.38 3.87 3.37
C GLY A 419 24.02 3.66 4.03
N VAL A 420 22.95 4.00 3.29
CA VAL A 420 21.56 3.87 3.77
C VAL A 420 21.21 2.40 3.92
N ARG A 421 20.74 2.01 5.11
CA ARG A 421 20.37 0.63 5.44
C ARG A 421 19.23 0.58 6.45
N GLU A 422 18.55 -0.55 6.49
CA GLU A 422 17.61 -0.86 7.55
C GLU A 422 18.32 -0.93 8.91
N MET A 423 17.64 -0.43 9.94
CA MET A 423 18.09 -0.52 11.31
C MET A 423 17.97 -1.96 11.78
N ARG A 424 19.01 -2.48 12.41
CA ARG A 424 18.98 -3.86 12.90
C ARG A 424 18.03 -3.94 14.08
N ALA A 425 17.36 -5.08 14.26
CA ALA A 425 16.39 -5.27 15.34
C ALA A 425 16.96 -4.88 16.73
N TRP A 426 18.22 -5.22 17.02
CA TRP A 426 18.86 -4.87 18.30
C TRP A 426 19.20 -3.37 18.43
N GLU A 427 19.44 -2.65 17.32
CA GLU A 427 19.60 -1.19 17.34
C GLU A 427 18.24 -0.52 17.63
N LEU A 428 17.15 -1.08 17.10
CA LEU A 428 15.79 -0.62 17.39
C LEU A 428 15.37 -0.88 18.84
N ASP A 429 15.66 -2.06 19.37
CA ASP A 429 15.39 -2.39 20.76
C ASP A 429 16.19 -1.47 21.70
N GLY A 430 17.50 -1.29 21.44
CA GLY A 430 18.35 -0.38 22.24
C GLY A 430 17.90 1.08 22.19
N LEU A 431 17.39 1.55 21.05
CA LEU A 431 16.89 2.91 20.89
C LEU A 431 15.57 3.10 21.63
N THR A 432 14.68 2.12 21.54
CA THR A 432 13.41 2.12 22.28
C THR A 432 13.66 2.16 23.78
N ASP A 433 14.64 1.38 24.27
CA ASP A 433 15.03 1.35 25.68
C ASP A 433 15.67 2.67 26.14
N ALA A 434 16.51 3.29 25.31
CA ALA A 434 17.15 4.56 25.62
C ALA A 434 16.18 5.74 25.64
N LEU A 435 15.16 5.72 24.78
CA LEU A 435 14.08 6.72 24.72
C LEU A 435 13.00 6.51 25.80
N GLY A 436 12.84 5.28 26.30
CA GLY A 436 11.84 4.92 27.31
C GLY A 436 12.26 5.14 28.78
N ALA A 437 13.47 5.65 29.06
CA ALA A 437 14.05 5.73 30.41
C ALA A 437 13.70 7.00 31.22
N GLY A 438 12.50 7.58 31.02
CA GLY A 438 11.96 8.65 31.86
C GLY A 438 10.49 8.38 32.22
N PRO A 439 9.98 8.83 33.38
CA PRO A 439 8.56 8.69 33.68
C PRO A 439 7.77 9.44 32.61
N SER A 440 6.91 8.69 31.91
CA SER A 440 6.08 9.18 30.81
C SER A 440 5.17 10.31 31.29
N SER A 441 5.44 11.54 30.85
CA SER A 441 4.44 12.61 30.86
C SER A 441 3.41 12.30 29.77
N GLU A 442 2.14 12.17 30.15
CA GLU A 442 1.03 11.89 29.23
C GLU A 442 0.86 12.97 28.14
N PRO A 443 0.48 12.61 26.90
CA PRO A 443 0.00 13.59 25.92
C PRO A 443 -1.50 13.88 26.14
N ASP A 444 -1.75 14.97 26.85
CA ASP A 444 -3.04 15.66 26.83
C ASP A 444 -3.23 16.38 25.49
N ALA A 445 -3.89 15.71 24.53
CA ALA A 445 -4.60 16.34 23.39
C ALA A 445 -5.35 15.36 22.46
N LEU A 446 -5.80 14.17 22.90
CA LEU A 446 -6.55 13.24 22.03
C LEU A 446 -7.79 12.67 22.73
N SER A 447 -8.89 12.55 21.98
CA SER A 447 -10.15 12.00 22.49
C SER A 447 -10.02 10.54 22.93
N GLU A 448 -10.74 10.17 24.00
CA GLU A 448 -10.63 8.88 24.70
C GLU A 448 -10.88 7.66 23.80
N GLY A 449 -11.80 7.77 22.84
CA GLY A 449 -12.04 6.73 21.83
C GLY A 449 -10.87 6.50 20.86
N ARG A 450 -10.07 7.54 20.59
CA ARG A 450 -8.86 7.45 19.75
C ARG A 450 -7.70 6.85 20.53
N ARG A 451 -7.55 7.20 21.82
CA ARG A 451 -6.58 6.59 22.74
C ARG A 451 -6.81 5.08 22.89
N ARG A 452 -8.07 4.64 23.04
CA ARG A 452 -8.43 3.22 23.18
C ARG A 452 -8.16 2.41 21.90
N ARG A 453 -8.51 2.95 20.72
CA ARG A 453 -8.24 2.31 19.42
C ARG A 453 -6.75 2.26 19.08
N LEU A 454 -5.99 3.31 19.38
CA LEU A 454 -4.53 3.29 19.23
C LEU A 454 -3.92 2.27 20.19
N ALA A 455 -4.30 2.25 21.47
CA ALA A 455 -3.81 1.27 22.42
C ALA A 455 -4.13 -0.18 22.01
N GLU A 456 -5.32 -0.46 21.47
CA GLU A 456 -5.72 -1.79 20.97
C GLU A 456 -4.98 -2.20 19.68
N VAL A 457 -4.77 -1.27 18.74
CA VAL A 457 -4.03 -1.51 17.50
C VAL A 457 -2.54 -1.69 17.77
N THR A 458 -1.96 -0.85 18.64
CA THR A 458 -0.56 -0.96 19.07
C THR A 458 -0.33 -2.23 19.90
N ALA A 459 -1.32 -2.67 20.70
CA ALA A 459 -1.26 -3.95 21.39
C ALA A 459 -1.30 -5.15 20.42
N ARG A 460 -2.15 -5.11 19.38
CA ARG A 460 -2.26 -6.19 18.38
C ARG A 460 -1.05 -6.28 17.45
N GLN A 461 -0.52 -5.15 16.99
CA GLN A 461 0.70 -5.10 16.16
C GLN A 461 1.94 -5.51 16.98
N GLY A 462 2.04 -5.01 18.21
CA GLY A 462 3.10 -5.38 19.14
C GLY A 462 3.14 -6.87 19.45
N GLN A 463 1.98 -7.54 19.54
CA GLN A 463 1.88 -8.98 19.75
C GLN A 463 2.33 -9.82 18.54
N ALA A 464 2.00 -9.40 17.31
CA ALA A 464 2.43 -10.11 16.10
C ALA A 464 3.95 -10.02 15.89
N ASP A 465 4.52 -8.83 16.10
CA ASP A 465 5.97 -8.60 16.01
C ASP A 465 6.75 -9.27 17.16
N PHE A 466 6.17 -9.29 18.36
CA PHE A 466 6.71 -10.04 19.50
C PHE A 466 6.77 -11.54 19.21
N ARG A 467 5.69 -12.10 18.65
CA ARG A 467 5.66 -13.51 18.25
C ARG A 467 6.71 -13.85 17.22
N ARG A 468 6.83 -13.05 16.14
CA ARG A 468 7.84 -13.28 15.11
C ARG A 468 9.26 -13.30 15.69
N ARG A 469 9.58 -12.32 16.55
CA ARG A 469 10.90 -12.24 17.19
C ARG A 469 11.20 -13.42 18.13
N LEU A 470 10.19 -13.92 18.84
CA LEU A 470 10.34 -15.14 19.66
C LEU A 470 10.53 -16.40 18.81
N VAL A 471 9.79 -16.53 17.69
CA VAL A 471 9.99 -17.63 16.73
C VAL A 471 11.44 -17.63 16.23
N GLU A 472 11.98 -16.48 15.86
CA GLU A 472 13.37 -16.36 15.43
C GLU A 472 14.37 -16.68 16.55
N ALA A 473 14.21 -16.07 17.73
CA ALA A 473 15.14 -16.22 18.86
C ALA A 473 15.27 -17.67 19.37
N TYR A 474 14.15 -18.42 19.36
CA TYR A 474 14.12 -19.82 19.79
C TYR A 474 14.33 -20.81 18.64
N GLY A 475 14.62 -20.34 17.42
CA GLY A 475 14.84 -21.20 16.25
C GLY A 475 13.60 -22.01 15.88
N GLY A 476 12.42 -21.43 16.05
CA GLY A 476 11.13 -22.04 15.77
C GLY A 476 10.77 -23.20 16.69
N ARG A 477 11.35 -23.29 17.90
CA ARG A 477 11.13 -24.41 18.83
C ARG A 477 10.58 -23.95 20.16
N CYS A 478 9.61 -24.72 20.68
CA CYS A 478 9.12 -24.53 22.04
C CYS A 478 10.27 -24.62 23.07
N ALA A 479 10.34 -23.64 23.97
CA ALA A 479 11.35 -23.54 25.01
C ALA A 479 11.34 -24.72 26.00
N VAL A 480 10.18 -25.36 26.18
CA VAL A 480 9.99 -26.49 27.12
C VAL A 480 9.97 -27.83 26.40
N THR A 481 9.22 -27.94 25.31
CA THR A 481 8.94 -29.24 24.67
C THR A 481 9.83 -29.53 23.47
N GLY A 482 10.54 -28.53 22.94
CA GLY A 482 11.31 -28.64 21.70
C GLY A 482 10.48 -28.77 20.42
N CYS A 483 9.14 -28.76 20.51
CA CYS A 483 8.22 -28.82 19.37
C CYS A 483 8.53 -27.72 18.34
N ASP A 484 8.67 -28.09 17.07
CA ASP A 484 8.99 -27.21 15.94
C ASP A 484 7.82 -27.00 14.97
N THR A 485 6.64 -27.51 15.30
CA THR A 485 5.43 -27.22 14.53
C THR A 485 4.98 -25.79 14.84
N GLU A 486 5.37 -24.83 14.00
CA GLU A 486 5.16 -23.39 14.23
C GLU A 486 3.68 -23.02 14.51
N ALA A 487 2.74 -23.70 13.83
CA ALA A 487 1.30 -23.52 14.05
C ALA A 487 0.84 -23.87 15.49
N ALA A 488 1.58 -24.72 16.19
CA ALA A 488 1.31 -25.09 17.58
C ALA A 488 2.01 -24.17 18.60
N LEU A 489 2.86 -23.24 18.15
CA LEU A 489 3.62 -22.34 19.01
C LEU A 489 2.87 -21.06 19.30
N GLN A 490 3.16 -20.45 20.44
CA GLN A 490 2.59 -19.21 20.95
C GLN A 490 3.68 -18.39 21.64
N ALA A 491 3.53 -17.08 21.58
CA ALA A 491 4.36 -16.12 22.28
C ALA A 491 3.79 -15.90 23.68
N ALA A 492 4.49 -16.39 24.69
CA ALA A 492 4.10 -16.26 26.08
C ALA A 492 4.90 -15.12 26.72
N HIS A 493 4.23 -14.18 27.38
CA HIS A 493 4.89 -13.18 28.19
C HIS A 493 5.27 -13.76 29.56
N ILE A 494 6.46 -13.44 30.07
CA ILE A 494 6.90 -13.83 31.41
C ILE A 494 6.26 -12.89 32.45
N SER A 495 6.44 -11.58 32.25
CA SER A 495 5.70 -10.53 32.98
C SER A 495 4.52 -10.05 32.15
N PRO A 496 3.34 -9.80 32.76
CA PRO A 496 2.14 -9.39 32.03
C PRO A 496 2.36 -8.21 31.08
N TYR A 497 1.61 -8.21 29.99
CA TYR A 497 1.64 -7.12 29.02
C TYR A 497 1.18 -5.79 29.64
N ASP A 498 2.00 -4.75 29.52
CA ASP A 498 1.75 -3.39 30.01
C ASP A 498 2.13 -2.34 28.94
N GLY A 499 1.79 -2.63 27.69
CA GLY A 499 2.14 -1.78 26.54
C GLY A 499 3.38 -2.25 25.75
N PRO A 500 3.75 -1.53 24.67
CA PRO A 500 4.77 -1.99 23.72
C PRO A 500 6.15 -2.25 24.33
N ALA A 501 6.50 -1.56 25.42
CA ALA A 501 7.75 -1.74 26.15
C ALA A 501 7.89 -3.13 26.80
N THR A 502 6.78 -3.86 27.00
CA THR A 502 6.79 -5.23 27.54
C THR A 502 6.92 -6.32 26.47
N ASN A 503 6.84 -5.95 25.18
CA ASN A 503 7.04 -6.85 24.03
C ASN A 503 8.52 -7.02 23.68
N ARG A 504 9.38 -7.25 24.67
CA ARG A 504 10.81 -7.55 24.47
C ARG A 504 11.02 -9.06 24.46
N VAL A 505 11.93 -9.56 23.61
CA VAL A 505 12.24 -11.01 23.53
C VAL A 505 12.65 -11.58 24.89
N THR A 506 13.38 -10.80 25.69
CA THR A 506 13.79 -11.15 27.06
C THR A 506 12.61 -11.28 28.03
N ASN A 507 11.46 -10.67 27.76
CA ASN A 507 10.23 -10.86 28.53
C ASN A 507 9.32 -11.96 27.92
N GLY A 508 9.86 -12.83 27.06
CA GLY A 508 9.08 -13.81 26.32
C GLY A 508 9.65 -15.22 26.30
N LEU A 509 8.75 -16.19 26.28
CA LEU A 509 9.02 -17.59 25.99
C LEU A 509 8.23 -18.01 24.76
N LEU A 510 8.86 -18.72 23.82
CA LEU A 510 8.13 -19.39 22.75
C LEU A 510 7.65 -20.73 23.26
N LEU A 511 6.34 -20.92 23.43
CA LEU A 511 5.77 -22.11 24.04
C LEU A 511 4.77 -22.79 23.12
N ARG A 512 4.63 -24.11 23.22
CA ARG A 512 3.52 -24.83 22.62
C ARG A 512 2.22 -24.41 23.31
N ALA A 513 1.11 -24.30 22.58
CA ALA A 513 -0.13 -23.70 23.09
C ALA A 513 -0.65 -24.30 24.40
N ASP A 514 -0.54 -25.62 24.58
CA ASP A 514 -0.88 -26.30 25.83
C ASP A 514 0.05 -25.88 26.98
N VAL A 515 1.36 -25.82 26.75
CA VAL A 515 2.35 -25.39 27.75
C VAL A 515 2.24 -23.91 28.09
N HIS A 516 1.91 -23.06 27.12
CA HIS A 516 1.62 -21.65 27.38
C HIS A 516 0.44 -21.50 28.35
N ASN A 517 -0.67 -22.19 28.10
CA ASN A 517 -1.83 -22.17 28.98
C ASN A 517 -1.49 -22.65 30.40
N LEU A 518 -0.61 -23.65 30.55
CA LEU A 518 -0.15 -24.14 31.85
C LEU A 518 0.76 -23.13 32.55
N PHE A 519 1.63 -22.45 31.81
CA PHE A 519 2.54 -21.42 32.31
C PHE A 519 1.78 -20.20 32.84
N ASP A 520 0.77 -19.73 32.10
CA ASP A 520 -0.08 -18.60 32.50
C ASP A 520 -0.92 -18.92 33.75
N ARG A 521 -1.36 -20.18 33.88
CA ARG A 521 -2.14 -20.67 35.04
C ARG A 521 -1.27 -21.07 36.23
N GLY A 522 0.06 -20.96 36.14
CA GLY A 522 0.98 -21.35 37.21
C GLY A 522 1.09 -22.86 37.46
N LEU A 523 0.61 -23.68 36.52
CA LEU A 523 0.77 -25.14 36.55
C LEU A 523 2.18 -25.58 36.11
N ILE A 524 2.86 -24.72 35.34
CA ILE A 524 4.26 -24.85 34.97
C ILE A 524 5.00 -23.54 35.26
N TRP A 525 6.22 -23.61 35.80
CA TRP A 525 7.10 -22.45 35.98
C TRP A 525 8.57 -22.83 35.77
N VAL A 526 9.46 -21.84 35.80
CA VAL A 526 10.92 -22.03 35.66
C VAL A 526 11.60 -21.67 36.99
N ASP A 527 12.53 -22.50 37.45
CA ASP A 527 13.28 -22.24 38.70
C ASP A 527 14.57 -21.41 38.50
N ASP A 528 15.30 -21.14 39.59
CA ASP A 528 16.52 -20.33 39.55
C ASP A 528 17.66 -21.01 38.76
N GLN A 529 17.57 -22.32 38.54
CA GLN A 529 18.50 -23.12 37.74
C GLN A 529 18.05 -23.24 36.28
N LEU A 530 17.03 -22.47 35.87
CA LEU A 530 16.41 -22.52 34.55
C LEU A 530 15.85 -23.90 34.21
N ARG A 531 15.36 -24.64 35.22
CA ARG A 531 14.67 -25.91 35.03
C ARG A 531 13.16 -25.72 35.08
N VAL A 532 12.46 -26.46 34.23
CA VAL A 532 11.00 -26.48 34.16
C VAL A 532 10.48 -27.25 35.37
N ARG A 533 9.48 -26.68 36.05
CA ARG A 533 8.78 -27.30 37.17
C ARG A 533 7.31 -27.42 36.82
N VAL A 534 6.74 -28.57 37.14
CA VAL A 534 5.34 -28.92 36.87
C VAL A 534 4.68 -29.20 38.21
N ARG A 535 3.51 -28.59 38.44
CA ARG A 535 2.70 -28.79 39.65
C ARG A 535 2.11 -30.20 39.68
N GLU A 536 1.87 -30.75 40.87
CA GLU A 536 1.44 -32.15 41.05
C GLU A 536 0.10 -32.47 40.38
N ASP A 537 -0.83 -31.52 40.37
CA ASP A 537 -2.14 -31.63 39.71
C ASP A 537 -2.09 -31.59 38.18
N ALA A 538 -0.91 -31.26 37.60
CA ALA A 538 -0.61 -31.35 36.18
C ALA A 538 0.22 -32.61 35.83
N ALA A 539 0.00 -33.72 36.53
CA ALA A 539 0.77 -34.97 36.42
C ALA A 539 0.96 -35.50 34.99
N HIS A 540 -0.01 -35.29 34.08
CA HIS A 540 0.12 -35.66 32.66
C HIS A 540 1.35 -35.02 31.98
N TYR A 541 1.78 -33.86 32.48
CA TYR A 541 2.91 -33.08 31.95
C TYR A 541 4.22 -33.30 32.72
N ALA A 542 4.24 -34.21 33.70
CA ALA A 542 5.39 -34.47 34.57
C ALA A 542 6.68 -34.86 33.84
N ARG A 543 6.59 -35.34 32.59
CA ARG A 543 7.77 -35.65 31.75
C ARG A 543 8.69 -34.45 31.50
N TRP A 544 8.22 -33.22 31.67
CA TRP A 544 9.04 -32.01 31.55
C TRP A 544 9.47 -31.45 32.90
N HIS A 545 9.08 -32.08 34.01
CA HIS A 545 9.54 -31.68 35.33
C HIS A 545 11.05 -31.97 35.45
N GLY A 546 11.83 -30.94 35.75
CA GLY A 546 13.29 -31.01 35.92
C GLY A 546 14.10 -30.81 34.64
N GLU A 547 13.44 -30.79 33.47
CA GLU A 547 14.08 -30.54 32.17
C GLU A 547 14.65 -29.11 32.11
N GLU A 548 15.77 -28.96 31.41
CA GLU A 548 16.40 -27.65 31.22
C GLU A 548 15.62 -26.83 30.20
N LEU A 549 15.33 -25.57 30.54
CA LEU A 549 14.70 -24.63 29.63
C LEU A 549 15.64 -24.39 28.45
N ARG A 550 15.15 -24.61 27.23
CA ARG A 550 15.87 -24.23 26.02
C ARG A 550 15.97 -22.72 25.96
N LEU A 551 17.20 -22.22 25.92
CA LEU A 551 17.49 -20.79 25.81
C LEU A 551 17.78 -20.40 24.36
N PRO A 552 17.48 -19.15 23.98
CA PRO A 552 17.98 -18.56 22.73
C PRO A 552 19.51 -18.68 22.61
N ALA A 553 19.97 -18.89 21.38
CA ALA A 553 21.41 -19.03 21.09
C ALA A 553 22.19 -17.76 21.45
N ARG A 554 21.56 -16.60 21.26
CA ARG A 554 22.11 -15.29 21.62
C ARG A 554 21.84 -14.99 23.09
N THR A 555 22.89 -14.63 23.83
CA THR A 555 22.79 -14.30 25.27
C THR A 555 21.90 -13.11 25.55
N VAL A 556 21.87 -12.11 24.66
CA VAL A 556 21.04 -10.89 24.78
C VAL A 556 19.55 -11.14 24.62
N ASP A 557 19.17 -12.26 24.00
CA ASP A 557 17.77 -12.63 23.77
C ASP A 557 17.24 -13.59 24.84
N ARG A 558 18.09 -13.97 25.81
CA ARG A 558 17.71 -14.90 26.88
C ARG A 558 16.66 -14.28 27.81
N PRO A 559 15.75 -15.10 28.34
CA PRO A 559 14.70 -14.61 29.21
C PRO A 559 15.27 -13.92 30.46
N ASP A 560 14.64 -12.84 30.87
CA ASP A 560 15.00 -12.06 32.05
C ASP A 560 14.77 -12.91 33.30
N VAL A 561 15.86 -13.20 34.01
CA VAL A 561 15.86 -14.03 35.22
C VAL A 561 15.07 -13.37 36.35
N ALA A 562 15.05 -12.03 36.44
CA ALA A 562 14.25 -11.32 37.42
C ALA A 562 12.75 -11.45 37.12
N ALA A 563 12.36 -11.40 35.84
CA ALA A 563 10.99 -11.62 35.41
C ALA A 563 10.53 -13.07 35.69
N LEU A 564 11.35 -14.07 35.38
CA LEU A 564 11.06 -15.48 35.69
C LEU A 564 10.90 -15.71 37.19
N ARG A 565 11.76 -15.09 38.01
CA ARG A 565 11.67 -15.15 39.47
C ARG A 565 10.37 -14.51 39.98
N ALA A 566 9.98 -13.36 39.45
CA ALA A 566 8.75 -12.67 39.81
C ALA A 566 7.50 -13.48 39.42
N HIS A 567 7.49 -14.07 38.21
CA HIS A 567 6.44 -15.01 37.78
C HIS A 567 6.32 -16.19 38.74
N ARG A 568 7.46 -16.84 39.08
CA ARG A 568 7.51 -17.93 40.07
C ARG A 568 6.92 -17.52 41.41
N GLN A 569 7.31 -16.37 41.96
CA GLN A 569 6.81 -15.90 43.25
C GLN A 569 5.30 -15.67 43.22
N LYS A 570 4.78 -15.18 42.10
CA LYS A 570 3.34 -14.99 41.89
C LYS A 570 2.58 -16.30 41.85
N VAL A 571 3.11 -17.34 41.20
CA VAL A 571 2.43 -18.65 41.10
C VAL A 571 2.65 -19.54 42.32
N ALA A 572 3.77 -19.39 43.04
CA ALA A 572 4.03 -20.10 44.30
C ALA A 572 3.13 -19.63 45.45
N GLY A 573 2.48 -18.47 45.32
CA GLY A 573 1.48 -17.95 46.26
C GLY A 573 0.02 -18.24 45.87
N MET A 574 -0.22 -18.96 44.77
CA MET A 574 -1.56 -19.38 44.36
C MET A 574 -1.92 -20.71 45.02
N PRO A 575 -3.09 -20.85 45.65
CA PRO A 575 -3.51 -22.07 46.34
C PRO A 575 -3.63 -23.29 45.40
#